data_AF-A0AAE5AAC9-F1
#
_entry.id   AF-A0AAE5AAC9-F1
#
_cell.length_a   1.000
_cell.length_b   1.000
_cell.length_c   1.000
_cell.angle_alpha   90.00
_cell.angle_beta   90.00
_cell.angle_gamma   90.00
#
_symmetry.space_group_name_H-M   'P 1'
#
loop_
_entity.id
_entity.type
_entity.pdbx_description
1 polymer ?
#
loop_
_entity_poly.entity_id
_entity_poly.type
_entity_poly.pdbx_seq_one_letter_code
_entity_poly.pdbx_strand_id
1 'polypeptide(L)'
;RILFVLRKNTEVLEKDRPRYEALVRAFMFADASASAELDAFGALMTEMFAKTIGVEKISDDQLNAIRVIGDVWMSSLVSWVAGRISVDEVMSHLTLAVRLVFRRLGG
;
A
#
# COMPACT_ATOMS: atom_id res chain seq x y z
N ARG A 1 1.64 -5.87 -13.92
CA ARG A 1 0.60 -6.58 -13.14
C ARG A 1 0.33 -5.91 -11.77
N ILE A 2 1.34 -5.49 -10.99
CA ILE A 2 1.11 -4.88 -9.66
C ILE A 2 0.39 -3.53 -9.72
N LEU A 3 0.79 -2.68 -10.67
CA LEU A 3 0.18 -1.37 -10.88
C LEU A 3 -1.31 -1.46 -11.24
N PHE A 4 -1.73 -2.55 -11.89
CA PHE A 4 -3.14 -2.79 -12.21
C PHE A 4 -3.95 -3.13 -10.95
N VAL A 5 -3.41 -3.98 -10.07
CA VAL A 5 -4.05 -4.34 -8.80
C VAL A 5 -4.12 -3.11 -7.88
N LEU A 6 -3.01 -2.37 -7.76
CA LEU A 6 -2.96 -1.13 -6.96
C LEU A 6 -3.93 -0.09 -7.50
N ARG A 7 -4.01 0.09 -8.82
CA ARG A 7 -4.96 1.01 -9.46
C ARG A 7 -6.40 0.64 -9.10
N LYS A 8 -6.79 -0.62 -9.30
CA LYS A 8 -8.15 -1.08 -8.98
C LYS A 8 -8.51 -0.89 -7.50
N ASN A 9 -7.56 -1.15 -6.60
CA ASN A 9 -7.74 -0.94 -5.16
C ASN A 9 -7.71 0.54 -4.74
N THR A 10 -7.27 1.44 -5.60
CA THR A 10 -7.20 2.88 -5.31
C THR A 10 -8.38 3.63 -5.94
N GLU A 11 -8.88 3.18 -7.09
CA GLU A 11 -10.11 3.68 -7.73
C GLU A 11 -11.37 3.42 -6.88
N VAL A 12 -11.35 2.41 -6.01
CA VAL A 12 -12.47 2.15 -5.08
C VAL A 12 -12.55 3.21 -3.96
N LEU A 13 -11.45 3.95 -3.69
CA LEU A 13 -11.42 4.97 -2.64
C LEU A 13 -12.42 6.10 -2.89
N GLU A 14 -12.62 6.48 -4.15
CA GLU A 14 -13.56 7.56 -4.50
C GLU A 14 -15.00 7.09 -4.53
N LYS A 15 -15.25 5.79 -4.73
CA LYS A 15 -16.60 5.22 -4.80
C LYS A 15 -17.32 5.25 -3.45
N ASP A 16 -16.57 5.15 -2.36
CA ASP A 16 -17.09 5.20 -0.99
C ASP A 16 -16.12 5.96 -0.08
N ARG A 17 -15.90 7.23 -0.43
CA ARG A 17 -14.93 8.10 0.24
C ARG A 17 -15.10 8.13 1.77
N PRO A 18 -16.30 8.32 2.35
CA PRO A 18 -16.45 8.37 3.81
C PRO A 18 -15.96 7.09 4.51
N ARG A 19 -16.21 5.92 3.92
CA ARG A 19 -15.75 4.64 4.46
C ARG A 19 -14.23 4.53 4.44
N TYR A 20 -13.59 4.89 3.33
CA TYR A 20 -12.14 4.78 3.21
C TYR A 20 -11.40 5.84 4.03
N GLU A 21 -11.94 7.04 4.17
CA GLU A 21 -11.39 8.05 5.10
C GLU A 21 -11.43 7.55 6.55
N ALA A 22 -12.54 6.94 6.98
CA ALA A 22 -12.65 6.34 8.31
C ALA A 22 -11.61 5.23 8.54
N LEU A 23 -11.40 4.35 7.55
CA LEU A 23 -10.39 3.28 7.62
C LEU A 23 -8.97 3.84 7.75
N VAL A 24 -8.61 4.84 6.94
CA VAL A 24 -7.27 5.45 7.00
C VAL A 24 -7.05 6.14 8.36
N ARG A 25 -8.06 6.85 8.88
CA ARG A 25 -7.98 7.46 10.21
C ARG A 25 -7.84 6.40 11.30
N ALA A 26 -8.64 5.33 11.26
CA ALA A 26 -8.52 4.22 12.21
C ALA A 26 -7.11 3.61 12.19
N PHE A 27 -6.55 3.40 11.01
CA PHE A 27 -5.18 2.91 10.86
C PHE A 27 -4.14 3.87 11.46
N MET A 28 -4.27 5.19 11.24
CA MET A 28 -3.35 6.19 11.78
C MET A 28 -3.33 6.25 13.32
N PHE A 29 -4.48 5.98 13.96
CA PHE A 29 -4.65 6.07 15.41
C PHE A 29 -4.60 4.71 16.11
N ALA A 30 -4.42 3.62 15.36
CA ALA A 30 -4.25 2.29 15.92
C ALA A 30 -3.03 2.26 16.85
N ASP A 31 -3.23 1.77 18.07
CA ASP A 31 -2.16 1.55 19.03
C ASP A 31 -1.73 0.07 19.07
N ALA A 32 -0.84 -0.27 19.99
CA ALA A 32 -0.32 -1.63 20.12
C ALA A 32 -1.40 -2.71 20.38
N SER A 33 -2.58 -2.31 20.88
CA SER A 33 -3.70 -3.25 21.08
C SER A 33 -4.26 -3.79 19.75
N ALA A 34 -4.06 -3.07 18.64
CA ALA A 34 -4.47 -3.48 17.29
C ALA A 34 -3.34 -4.15 16.49
N SER A 35 -2.29 -4.63 17.16
CA SER A 35 -1.12 -5.24 16.52
C SER A 35 -1.47 -6.44 15.63
N ALA A 36 -2.41 -7.28 16.06
CA ALA A 36 -2.86 -8.43 15.28
C ALA A 36 -3.50 -8.01 13.94
N GLU A 37 -4.29 -6.94 13.95
CA GLU A 37 -4.93 -6.38 12.76
C GLU A 37 -3.90 -5.75 11.81
N LEU A 38 -2.91 -5.04 12.36
CA LEU A 38 -1.81 -4.45 11.59
C LEU A 38 -0.93 -5.54 10.96
N ASP A 39 -0.66 -6.62 11.68
CA ASP A 39 0.09 -7.79 11.18
C ASP A 39 -0.68 -8.48 10.05
N ALA A 40 -2.00 -8.66 10.20
CA ALA A 40 -2.85 -9.22 9.15
C ALA A 40 -2.86 -8.35 7.88
N PHE A 41 -2.88 -7.03 8.04
CA PHE A 41 -2.76 -6.10 6.91
C PHE A 41 -1.41 -6.23 6.20
N GLY A 42 -0.31 -6.30 6.96
CA GLY A 42 1.03 -6.53 6.41
C GLY A 42 1.17 -7.87 5.66
N ALA A 43 0.55 -8.93 6.19
CA ALA A 43 0.50 -10.23 5.53
C ALA A 43 -0.26 -10.19 4.20
N LEU A 44 -1.42 -9.51 4.16
CA LEU A 44 -2.21 -9.32 2.94
C LEU A 44 -1.41 -8.57 1.87
N MET A 45 -0.71 -7.50 2.25
CA MET A 45 0.17 -6.76 1.35
C MET A 45 1.28 -7.68 0.80
N THR A 46 1.92 -8.47 1.66
CA THR A 46 2.96 -9.41 1.25
C THR A 46 2.44 -10.44 0.25
N GLU A 47 1.25 -11.01 0.49
CA GLU A 47 0.61 -11.97 -0.41
C GLU A 47 0.29 -11.36 -1.78
N MET A 48 -0.28 -10.14 -1.80
CA MET A 48 -0.58 -9.42 -3.04
C MET A 48 0.69 -9.20 -3.88
N PHE A 49 1.80 -8.85 -3.23
CA PHE A 49 3.08 -8.66 -3.90
C PHE A 49 3.67 -9.99 -4.41
N ALA A 50 3.70 -11.04 -3.57
CA ALA A 50 4.19 -12.38 -3.94
C ALA A 50 3.48 -12.92 -5.19
N LYS A 51 2.14 -12.88 -5.20
CA LYS A 51 1.32 -13.27 -6.35
C LYS A 51 1.65 -12.49 -7.62
N THR A 52 2.11 -11.25 -7.47
CA THR A 52 2.38 -10.38 -8.60
C THR A 52 3.75 -10.61 -9.22
N ILE A 53 4.76 -10.84 -8.39
CA ILE A 53 6.14 -11.08 -8.85
C ILE A 53 6.36 -12.56 -9.20
N GLY A 54 5.41 -13.43 -8.84
CA GLY A 54 5.41 -14.84 -9.24
C GLY A 54 6.38 -15.69 -8.44
N VAL A 55 6.68 -15.31 -7.19
CA VAL A 55 7.53 -16.10 -6.30
C VAL A 55 6.69 -16.81 -5.25
N GLU A 56 7.08 -18.03 -4.89
CA GLU A 56 6.46 -18.80 -3.81
C GLU A 56 6.92 -18.32 -2.43
N LYS A 57 8.16 -17.83 -2.32
CA LYS A 57 8.73 -17.29 -1.09
C LYS A 57 9.38 -15.94 -1.33
N ILE A 58 8.97 -14.96 -0.53
CA ILE A 58 9.54 -13.62 -0.49
C ILE A 58 10.85 -13.67 0.32
N SER A 59 11.94 -13.12 -0.22
CA SER A 59 13.19 -12.94 0.52
C SER A 59 13.07 -11.78 1.53
N ASP A 60 13.98 -11.70 2.51
CA ASP A 60 13.95 -10.62 3.50
C ASP A 60 14.09 -9.22 2.87
N ASP A 61 14.94 -9.10 1.84
CA ASP A 61 15.07 -7.86 1.07
C ASP A 61 13.79 -7.49 0.33
N GLN A 62 13.10 -8.47 -0.25
CA GLN A 62 11.80 -8.27 -0.89
C GLN A 62 10.73 -7.89 0.14
N LEU A 63 10.75 -8.49 1.34
CA LEU A 63 9.83 -8.14 2.42
C LEU A 63 10.02 -6.69 2.87
N ASN A 64 11.27 -6.27 3.07
CA ASN A 64 11.60 -4.88 3.43
C ASN A 64 11.18 -3.91 2.32
N ALA A 65 11.40 -4.28 1.06
CA ALA A 65 10.91 -3.55 -0.10
C ALA A 65 9.37 -3.38 -0.10
N ILE A 66 8.63 -4.45 0.20
CA ILE A 66 7.16 -4.41 0.30
C ILE A 66 6.71 -3.46 1.41
N ARG A 67 7.37 -3.51 2.57
CA ARG A 67 7.09 -2.59 3.70
C ARG A 67 7.27 -1.13 3.30
N VAL A 68 8.38 -0.79 2.64
CA VAL A 68 8.62 0.57 2.13
C VAL A 68 7.52 1.04 1.19
N ILE A 69 7.02 0.16 0.32
CA ILE A 69 5.90 0.51 -0.57
C ILE A 69 4.61 0.73 0.24
N GLY A 70 4.37 -0.10 1.26
CA GLY A 70 3.26 0.08 2.20
C GLY A 70 3.31 1.44 2.92
N ASP A 71 4.49 1.85 3.39
CA ASP A 71 4.68 3.14 4.06
C ASP A 71 4.39 4.33 3.14
N VAL A 72 4.88 4.27 1.89
CA VAL A 72 4.59 5.30 0.88
C VAL A 72 3.10 5.34 0.54
N TRP A 73 2.46 4.18 0.46
CA TRP A 73 1.02 4.10 0.22
C TRP A 73 0.24 4.79 1.34
N MET A 74 0.51 4.41 2.59
CA MET A 74 -0.17 4.96 3.76
C MET A 74 0.06 6.47 3.87
N SER A 75 1.30 6.95 3.69
CA SER A 75 1.61 8.38 3.69
C SER A 75 0.82 9.17 2.63
N SER A 76 0.66 8.58 1.44
CA SER A 76 -0.14 9.19 0.36
C SER A 76 -1.63 9.18 0.72
N LEU A 77 -2.17 8.09 1.27
CA LEU A 77 -3.55 8.02 1.74
C LEU A 77 -3.84 9.06 2.83
N VAL A 78 -2.93 9.25 3.79
CA VAL A 78 -3.05 10.30 4.81
C VAL A 78 -3.16 11.69 4.18
N SER A 79 -2.35 11.95 3.15
CA SER A 79 -2.40 13.23 2.43
C SER A 79 -3.69 13.40 1.62
N TRP A 80 -4.23 12.32 1.05
CA TRP A 80 -5.51 12.32 0.36
C TRP A 80 -6.69 12.57 1.31
N VAL A 81 -6.73 11.91 2.48
CA VAL A 81 -7.75 12.14 3.52
C VAL A 81 -7.71 13.57 4.04
N ALA A 82 -6.52 14.18 4.09
CA ALA A 82 -6.35 15.59 4.44
C ALA A 82 -6.72 16.57 3.31
N GLY A 83 -7.15 16.08 2.14
CA GLY A 83 -7.50 16.89 0.99
C GLY A 83 -6.31 17.56 0.29
N ARG A 84 -5.07 17.12 0.55
CA ARG A 84 -3.85 17.72 -0.02
C ARG A 84 -3.48 17.17 -1.39
N ILE A 85 -3.85 15.92 -1.67
CA ILE A 85 -3.58 15.26 -2.95
C ILE A 85 -4.82 14.52 -3.44
N SER A 86 -4.92 14.37 -4.76
CA SER A 86 -5.91 13.57 -5.46
C SER A 86 -5.61 12.07 -5.41
N VAL A 87 -6.58 11.24 -5.78
CA VAL A 87 -6.39 9.79 -5.94
C VAL A 87 -5.39 9.46 -7.07
N ASP A 88 -5.34 10.28 -8.12
CA ASP A 88 -4.35 10.15 -9.19
C ASP A 88 -2.92 10.41 -8.71
N GLU A 89 -2.75 11.37 -7.79
CA GLU A 89 -1.45 11.61 -7.13
C GLU A 89 -1.06 10.47 -6.19
N VAL A 90 -2.01 9.90 -5.42
CA VAL A 90 -1.78 8.66 -4.65
C VAL A 90 -1.25 7.54 -5.57
N MET A 91 -1.90 7.36 -6.72
CA MET A 91 -1.48 6.36 -7.71
C MET A 91 -0.12 6.65 -8.33
N SER A 92 0.21 7.91 -8.54
CA SER A 92 1.49 8.34 -9.08
C SER A 92 2.63 8.04 -8.10
N HIS A 93 2.44 8.34 -6.81
CA HIS A 93 3.41 8.02 -5.75
C HIS A 93 3.64 6.51 -5.61
N LEU A 94 2.56 5.73 -5.57
CA LEU A 94 2.63 4.27 -5.55
C LEU A 94 3.39 3.71 -6.75
N THR A 95 3.08 4.21 -7.94
CA THR A 95 3.73 3.76 -9.18
C THR A 95 5.23 4.04 -9.16
N LEU A 96 5.63 5.22 -8.68
CA LEU A 96 7.02 5.59 -8.55
C LEU A 96 7.74 4.72 -7.51
N ALA A 97 7.16 4.52 -6.33
CA ALA A 97 7.73 3.70 -5.27
C ALA A 97 7.98 2.26 -5.74
N VAL A 98 6.96 1.64 -6.35
CA VAL A 98 7.08 0.32 -6.99
C VAL A 98 8.23 0.30 -7.99
N ARG A 99 8.29 1.24 -8.94
CA ARG A 99 9.36 1.27 -9.95
C ARG A 99 10.75 1.39 -9.34
N LEU A 100 10.93 2.24 -8.34
CA LEU A 100 12.23 2.45 -7.70
C LEU A 100 12.68 1.21 -6.91
N VAL A 101 11.76 0.59 -6.19
CA VAL A 101 12.03 -0.59 -5.37
C VAL A 101 12.33 -1.81 -6.25
N PHE A 102 11.54 -2.06 -7.30
CA PHE A 102 11.78 -3.19 -8.20
C PHE A 102 13.06 -3.04 -9.03
N ARG A 103 13.40 -1.82 -9.47
CA ARG A 103 14.69 -1.55 -10.13
C ARG A 103 15.87 -1.92 -9.24
N ARG A 104 15.77 -1.67 -7.92
CA ARG A 104 16.82 -2.01 -6.96
C ARG A 104 16.96 -3.51 -6.72
N LEU A 105 15.89 -4.27 -6.91
CA LEU A 105 15.84 -5.73 -6.72
C LEU A 105 16.22 -6.53 -7.98
N GLY A 106 16.67 -5.88 -9.06
CA GLY A 106 17.13 -6.55 -10.29
C GLY A 106 16.06 -6.79 -11.34
N GLY A 107 14.96 -6.01 -11.33
CA GLY A 107 14.02 -5.93 -12.45
C GLY A 107 14.48 -5.02 -13.59
#